data_AF-A0A3B8J8I1-F1
#
_entry.id   AF-A0A3B8J8I1-F1
#
_cell.length_a   1.000
_cell.length_b   1.000
_cell.length_c   1.000
_cell.angle_alpha   90.00
_cell.angle_beta   90.00
_cell.angle_gamma   90.00
#
_symmetry.space_group_name_H-M   'P 1'
#
loop_
_entity.id
_entity.type
_entity.pdbx_description
1 polymer ?
#
loop_
_entity_poly.entity_id
_entity_poly.type
_entity_poly.pdbx_seq_one_letter_code
_entity_poly.pdbx_strand_id
1 'polypeptide(L)'
;MKDRKLIYRMLEHIEKIMRYVQDTDYKSFENNKMMVEACVFNLSQIGELVNKLSAEFINMHADIPWNKIRGLRNRIIHDYEGINLKLIWEIITADLDKLKKQLIGLIAEKESNG
;
A
#
# COMPACT_ATOMS: atom_id res chain seq x y z
N MET A 1 7.28 -15.22 12.05
CA MET A 1 7.08 -15.80 10.69
C MET A 1 5.80 -15.32 9.98
N LYS A 2 4.66 -15.18 10.66
CA LYS A 2 3.38 -14.75 10.05
C LYS A 2 3.40 -13.30 9.55
N ASP A 3 3.77 -12.34 10.39
CA ASP A 3 3.74 -10.91 10.03
C ASP A 3 4.66 -10.60 8.85
N ARG A 4 5.87 -11.18 8.83
CA ARG A 4 6.78 -11.07 7.67
C ARG A 4 6.15 -11.51 6.35
N LYS A 5 5.42 -12.63 6.35
CA LYS A 5 4.69 -13.08 5.14
C LYS A 5 3.64 -12.06 4.71
N LEU A 6 3.00 -11.36 5.65
CA LEU A 6 2.07 -10.27 5.32
C LEU A 6 2.80 -9.07 4.72
N ILE A 7 3.99 -8.72 5.24
CA ILE A 7 4.84 -7.65 4.69
C ILE A 7 5.28 -7.96 3.26
N TYR A 8 5.73 -9.18 2.98
CA TYR A 8 6.06 -9.60 1.61
C TYR A 8 4.86 -9.46 0.66
N ARG A 9 3.67 -9.88 1.09
CA ARG A 9 2.45 -9.71 0.29
C ARG A 9 2.08 -8.25 0.06
N MET A 10 2.28 -7.38 1.05
CA MET A 10 2.09 -5.94 0.87
C MET A 10 3.05 -5.39 -0.18
N LEU A 11 4.33 -5.78 -0.14
CA LEU A 11 5.32 -5.40 -1.14
C LEU A 11 4.92 -5.87 -2.54
N GLU A 12 4.42 -7.10 -2.70
CA GLU A 12 3.92 -7.59 -3.99
C GLU A 12 2.79 -6.72 -4.56
N HIS A 13 1.85 -6.25 -3.73
CA HIS A 13 0.79 -5.35 -4.15
C HIS A 13 1.33 -3.97 -4.53
N ILE A 14 2.30 -3.44 -3.78
CA ILE A 14 2.98 -2.19 -4.11
C ILE A 14 3.68 -2.29 -5.48
N GLU A 15 4.44 -3.37 -5.72
CA GLU A 15 5.14 -3.58 -7.00
C GLU A 15 4.18 -3.73 -8.19
N LYS A 16 2.99 -4.30 -7.97
CA LYS A 16 1.94 -4.32 -9.01
C LYS A 16 1.49 -2.90 -9.35
N ILE A 17 1.16 -2.10 -8.34
CA ILE A 17 0.73 -0.71 -8.54
C ILE A 17 1.80 0.08 -9.28
N MET A 18 3.06 0.03 -8.82
CA MET A 18 4.17 0.76 -9.43
C MET A 18 4.38 0.38 -10.89
N ARG A 19 4.23 -0.89 -11.26
CA ARG A 19 4.30 -1.34 -12.65
C ARG A 19 3.13 -0.84 -13.50
N TYR A 20 1.92 -0.79 -12.94
CA TYR A 20 0.74 -0.31 -13.69
C TYR A 20 0.82 1.17 -14.02
N VAL A 21 1.37 1.97 -13.11
CA VAL A 21 1.48 3.44 -13.29
C VAL A 21 2.84 3.87 -13.84
N GLN A 22 3.70 2.91 -14.21
CA GLN A 22 5.00 3.23 -14.78
C GLN A 22 4.79 4.06 -16.06
N ASP A 23 5.58 5.15 -16.18
CA ASP A 23 5.54 6.07 -17.32
C ASP A 23 4.13 6.64 -17.62
N THR A 24 3.27 6.69 -16.60
CA THR A 24 1.89 7.16 -16.68
C THR A 24 1.78 8.51 -15.97
N ASP A 25 1.03 9.45 -16.57
CA ASP A 25 0.66 10.70 -15.92
C ASP A 25 -0.77 10.65 -15.35
N TYR A 26 -1.13 11.65 -14.55
CA TYR A 26 -2.46 11.70 -13.93
C TYR A 26 -3.60 11.64 -14.96
N LYS A 27 -3.43 12.30 -16.12
CA LYS A 27 -4.47 12.34 -17.16
C LYS A 27 -4.70 10.97 -17.79
N SER A 28 -3.63 10.21 -18.03
CA SER A 28 -3.71 8.85 -18.56
C SER A 28 -4.28 7.88 -17.52
N PHE A 29 -3.89 8.05 -16.25
CA PHE A 29 -4.45 7.29 -15.14
C PHE A 29 -5.97 7.50 -15.02
N GLU A 30 -6.46 8.74 -14.94
CA GLU A 30 -7.90 9.01 -14.75
C GLU A 30 -8.77 8.50 -15.90
N ASN A 31 -8.23 8.45 -17.13
CA ASN A 31 -8.95 7.98 -18.31
C ASN A 31 -8.86 6.45 -18.50
N ASN A 32 -8.00 5.75 -17.76
CA ASN A 32 -7.85 4.31 -17.84
C ASN A 32 -8.53 3.62 -16.65
N LYS A 33 -9.82 3.31 -16.80
CA LYS A 33 -10.63 2.67 -15.75
C LYS A 33 -10.03 1.37 -15.23
N MET A 34 -9.50 0.52 -16.12
CA MET A 34 -8.89 -0.76 -15.72
C MET A 34 -7.66 -0.53 -14.83
N MET A 35 -6.82 0.46 -15.16
CA MET A 35 -5.65 0.82 -14.35
C MET A 35 -6.06 1.37 -12.99
N VAL A 36 -7.06 2.26 -12.96
CA VAL A 36 -7.63 2.81 -11.72
C VAL A 36 -8.14 1.68 -10.83
N GLU A 37 -9.01 0.82 -11.35
CA GLU A 37 -9.59 -0.31 -10.62
C GLU A 37 -8.51 -1.25 -10.09
N ALA A 38 -7.51 -1.58 -10.91
CA ALA A 38 -6.38 -2.40 -10.50
C ALA A 38 -5.59 -1.73 -9.35
N CYS A 39 -5.30 -0.43 -9.43
CA CYS A 39 -4.58 0.28 -8.38
C CYS A 39 -5.37 0.36 -7.08
N VAL A 40 -6.66 0.73 -7.17
CA VAL A 40 -7.58 0.81 -6.03
C VAL A 40 -7.72 -0.54 -5.34
N PHE A 41 -7.86 -1.63 -6.10
CA PHE A 41 -7.90 -2.98 -5.55
C PHE A 41 -6.62 -3.31 -4.77
N ASN A 42 -5.45 -3.07 -5.36
CA ASN A 42 -4.18 -3.39 -4.69
C ASN A 42 -3.96 -2.53 -3.43
N LEU A 43 -4.35 -1.24 -3.44
CA LEU A 43 -4.32 -0.38 -2.24
C LEU A 43 -5.24 -0.91 -1.13
N SER A 44 -6.44 -1.36 -1.49
CA SER A 44 -7.38 -1.98 -0.55
C SER A 44 -6.80 -3.26 0.08
N GLN A 45 -6.14 -4.10 -0.73
CA GLN A 45 -5.48 -5.31 -0.23
C GLN A 45 -4.33 -5.00 0.73
N ILE A 46 -3.57 -3.93 0.50
CA ILE A 46 -2.52 -3.51 1.44
C ILE A 46 -3.15 -3.16 2.80
N GLY A 47 -4.22 -2.35 2.84
CA GLY A 47 -4.92 -2.03 4.09
C GLY A 47 -5.50 -3.27 4.80
N GLU A 48 -6.04 -4.21 4.03
CA GLU A 48 -6.54 -5.49 4.54
C GLU A 48 -5.43 -6.34 5.19
N LEU A 49 -4.22 -6.34 4.62
CA LEU A 49 -3.07 -7.04 5.19
C LEU A 49 -2.59 -6.38 6.49
N VAL A 50 -2.64 -5.05 6.58
CA VAL A 50 -2.31 -4.31 7.82
C VAL A 50 -3.28 -4.63 8.97
N ASN A 51 -4.54 -4.95 8.67
CA ASN A 51 -5.50 -5.41 9.69
C ASN A 51 -5.16 -6.81 10.26
N LYS A 52 -4.33 -7.58 9.55
CA LYS A 52 -3.95 -8.95 9.95
C LYS A 52 -2.63 -9.03 10.72
N LEU A 53 -1.91 -7.91 10.81
CA LEU A 53 -0.68 -7.78 11.60
C LEU A 53 -0.98 -7.92 13.09
N SER A 54 -0.08 -8.55 13.82
CA SER A 54 -0.14 -8.62 15.29
C SER A 54 0.04 -7.23 15.95
N ALA A 55 -0.58 -7.03 17.10
CA ALA A 55 -0.43 -5.79 17.88
C ALA A 55 1.03 -5.56 18.31
N GLU A 56 1.73 -6.64 18.68
CA GLU A 56 3.16 -6.61 19.02
C GLU A 56 4.00 -6.06 17.86
N PHE A 57 3.79 -6.56 16.64
CA PHE A 57 4.51 -6.10 15.45
C PHE A 57 4.24 -4.62 15.14
N ILE A 58 2.99 -4.19 15.28
CA ILE A 58 2.59 -2.78 15.09
C ILE A 58 3.27 -1.87 16.10
N ASN A 59 3.29 -2.27 17.37
CA ASN A 59 3.91 -1.49 18.44
C ASN A 59 5.43 -1.40 18.28
N MET A 60 6.07 -2.47 17.82
CA MET A 60 7.51 -2.51 17.56
C MET A 60 7.93 -1.61 16.38
N HIS A 61 7.04 -1.39 15.41
CA HIS A 61 7.29 -0.58 14.21
C HIS A 61 6.34 0.61 14.14
N ALA A 62 6.26 1.39 15.23
CA ALA A 62 5.31 2.49 15.38
C ALA A 62 5.62 3.73 14.51
N ASP A 63 6.80 3.79 13.88
CA ASP A 63 7.20 4.82 12.92
C ASP A 63 6.42 4.72 11.59
N ILE A 64 5.88 3.54 11.28
CA ILE A 64 5.04 3.32 10.11
C ILE A 64 3.60 3.73 10.44
N PRO A 65 2.93 4.54 9.59
CA PRO A 65 1.60 5.05 9.87
C PRO A 65 0.49 4.01 9.62
N TRP A 66 0.52 2.87 10.32
CA TRP A 66 -0.40 1.74 10.13
C TRP A 66 -1.87 2.14 10.12
N ASN A 67 -2.28 3.03 11.01
CA ASN A 67 -3.66 3.51 11.10
C ASN A 67 -4.11 4.26 9.83
N LYS A 68 -3.21 5.03 9.19
CA LYS A 68 -3.52 5.71 7.92
C LYS A 68 -3.70 4.69 6.80
N ILE A 69 -2.85 3.66 6.75
CA ILE A 69 -2.91 2.60 5.74
C ILE A 69 -4.21 1.80 5.88
N ARG A 70 -4.65 1.51 7.11
CA ARG A 70 -5.97 0.91 7.37
C ARG A 70 -7.11 1.82 6.94
N GLY A 71 -7.03 3.11 7.28
CA GLY A 71 -8.03 4.10 6.91
C GLY A 71 -8.21 4.24 5.39
N LEU A 72 -7.15 4.05 4.61
CA LEU A 72 -7.21 4.09 3.15
C LEU A 72 -8.19 3.06 2.57
N ARG A 73 -8.17 1.81 3.08
CA ARG A 73 -9.13 0.77 2.68
C ARG A 73 -10.57 1.21 2.96
N ASN A 74 -10.83 1.76 4.14
CA ASN A 74 -12.18 2.19 4.51
C ASN A 74 -12.66 3.30 3.57
N ARG A 75 -11.81 4.27 3.25
CA ARG A 75 -12.13 5.33 2.30
C ARG A 75 -12.40 4.80 0.89
N ILE A 76 -11.58 3.85 0.42
CA ILE A 76 -11.75 3.22 -0.91
C ILE A 76 -13.07 2.44 -1.01
N ILE A 77 -13.43 1.68 0.04
CA ILE A 77 -14.62 0.82 0.01
C ILE A 77 -15.91 1.62 0.18
N HIS A 78 -15.91 2.64 1.05
CA HIS A 78 -17.12 3.43 1.33
C HIS A 78 -17.45 4.44 0.24
N ASP A 79 -16.44 5.05 -0.38
CA ASP A 79 -16.63 6.09 -1.39
C ASP A 79 -16.36 5.56 -2.81
N TYR A 80 -16.51 4.26 -3.10
CA TYR A 80 -16.06 3.66 -4.38
C TYR A 80 -16.59 4.40 -5.63
N GLU A 81 -17.85 4.83 -5.63
CA GLU A 81 -18.46 5.61 -6.71
C GLU A 81 -18.01 7.08 -6.74
N GLY A 82 -17.49 7.61 -5.63
CA GLY A 82 -17.02 8.99 -5.45
C GLY A 82 -15.51 9.09 -5.17
N ILE A 83 -14.72 8.06 -5.52
CA ILE A 83 -13.28 8.05 -5.23
C ILE A 83 -12.65 9.27 -5.88
N ASN A 84 -12.02 10.10 -5.04
CA ASN A 84 -11.18 11.18 -5.52
C ASN A 84 -9.93 10.58 -6.17
N LEU A 85 -9.97 10.38 -7.50
CA LEU A 85 -8.88 9.79 -8.28
C LEU A 85 -7.57 10.56 -8.14
N LYS A 86 -7.66 11.88 -7.94
CA LYS A 86 -6.49 12.72 -7.68
C LYS A 86 -5.82 12.36 -6.35
N LEU A 87 -6.60 12.13 -5.30
CA LEU A 87 -6.05 11.65 -4.02
C LEU A 87 -5.41 10.26 -4.16
N ILE A 88 -6.04 9.33 -4.90
CA ILE A 88 -5.45 8.01 -5.15
C ILE A 88 -4.12 8.15 -5.89
N TRP A 89 -4.08 9.01 -6.91
CA TRP A 89 -2.86 9.29 -7.65
C TRP A 89 -1.76 9.89 -6.77
N GLU A 90 -2.10 10.84 -5.89
CA GLU A 90 -1.16 11.43 -4.93
C GLU A 90 -0.59 10.36 -3.97
N ILE A 91 -1.44 9.47 -3.44
CA ILE A 91 -0.99 8.36 -2.59
C ILE A 91 -0.02 7.45 -3.35
N ILE A 92 -0.35 7.09 -4.59
CA ILE A 92 0.47 6.19 -5.41
C ILE A 92 1.84 6.83 -5.71
N THR A 93 1.87 8.11 -6.04
CA THR A 93 3.08 8.79 -6.50
C THR A 93 3.95 9.37 -5.39
N ALA A 94 3.38 9.70 -4.23
CA ALA A 94 4.11 10.32 -3.12
C ALA A 94 4.31 9.39 -1.92
N ASP A 95 3.25 8.68 -1.49
CA ASP A 95 3.28 7.93 -0.22
C ASP A 95 3.71 6.47 -0.41
N LEU A 96 3.39 5.87 -1.55
CA LEU A 96 3.57 4.43 -1.75
C LEU A 96 5.05 4.03 -1.82
N ASP A 97 5.91 4.84 -2.44
CA ASP A 97 7.35 4.62 -2.48
C ASP A 97 7.98 4.72 -1.08
N LYS A 98 7.51 5.66 -0.26
CA LYS A 98 7.95 5.78 1.13
C LYS A 98 7.56 4.54 1.93
N LEU A 99 6.31 4.08 1.81
CA LEU A 99 5.86 2.86 2.47
C LEU A 99 6.69 1.65 2.03
N LYS A 100 6.94 1.51 0.73
CA LYS A 100 7.79 0.44 0.18
C LYS A 100 9.14 0.38 0.86
N LYS A 101 9.84 1.53 0.96
CA LYS A 101 11.16 1.62 1.60
C LYS A 101 11.11 1.23 3.07
N GLN A 102 10.09 1.68 3.81
CA GLN A 102 9.91 1.28 5.22
C GLN A 102 9.72 -0.23 5.34
N LEU A 103 8.84 -0.83 4.53
CA LEU A 103 8.57 -2.27 4.56
C LEU A 103 9.79 -3.12 4.17
N ILE A 104 10.62 -2.65 3.22
CA ILE A 104 11.89 -3.30 2.87
C ILE A 104 12.87 -3.25 4.05
N GLY A 105 12.94 -2.14 4.79
CA GLY A 105 13.76 -2.04 6.00
C GLY A 105 13.41 -3.13 7.03
N LEU A 106 12.11 -3.37 7.26
CA LEU A 106 11.65 -4.36 8.23
C LEU A 106 12.07 -5.81 7.92
N ILE A 107 12.21 -6.14 6.64
CA ILE A 107 12.63 -7.49 6.22
C ILE A 107 14.16 -7.63 6.29
N ALA A 108 14.91 -6.58 5.97
CA ALA A 108 16.38 -6.55 5.96
C ALA A 108 17.00 -6.61 7.37
N GLU A 109 16.41 -5.95 8.37
CA GLU A 109 16.95 -5.82 9.74
C GLU A 109 17.19 -7.14 10.51
N LYS A 110 16.71 -8.31 10.03
CA LYS A 110 17.04 -9.60 10.66
C LYS A 110 17.95 -10.52 9.84
N GLU A 111 18.30 -10.19 8.60
CA GLU A 111 19.33 -10.98 7.90
C GLU A 111 20.74 -10.74 8.48
N SER A 112 20.93 -9.65 9.23
CA SER A 112 22.21 -9.32 9.89
C SER A 112 22.34 -9.84 11.34
N ASN A 113 21.29 -10.44 11.91
CA ASN A 113 21.27 -10.96 13.29
C ASN A 113 20.96 -12.46 13.34
N GLY A 114 21.25 -13.19 12.27
CA GLY A 114 21.07 -14.64 12.14
C GLY A 114 22.37 -15.35 11.80
#